data_AF-A0A8T3R041-F1
#
_entry.id   AF-A0A8T3R041-F1
#
_cell.length_a   1.000
_cell.length_b   1.000
_cell.length_c   1.000
_cell.angle_alpha   90.00
_cell.angle_beta   90.00
_cell.angle_gamma   90.00
#
_symmetry.space_group_name_H-M   'P 1'
#
loop_
_entity.id
_entity.type
_entity.pdbx_description
1 polymer ?
#
loop_
_entity_poly.entity_id
_entity_poly.type
_entity_poly.pdbx_seq_one_letter_code
_entity_poly.pdbx_strand_id
1 'polypeptide(L)'
;MTRAADQRPPRAGDPYGLGPVASWIAPIGAVVGLVLVGIVTLSLLQGAVPFGIGGSNTGGPGSAGGVTGPARTAAPSNVVVVPQDAKFDGSIVYAKGGNIWVQTNDSAKQLTNSGKDSMPSWSLDGQWIYYIQTLREQGRWPVKGVSRAYVLDVPQVMRVRADGGAQPELLASGKFSRGSDTYAYWLRQPALSPDGKTVALMSDAPNPDTNTVVLQFLDTATGKLRNAKMETNGVLGHQDPEWRPDGQFLLYVRNGRDGSRGAPVIMRYNVARATARALTSAGYLYPAYSRDGRYVAATRTSAFGTDVVILDGGTGVELLRVTDDGASWAPTWSPAGDGIAFLHLSGQTVDLKLARLDGAAPRWTVKETIDLTEVSGLEPASKPDWFIPADKLPPLPTSAPEPSGTGPPRATPSGSIAP
;
A
#
# COMPACT_ATOMS: atom_id res chain seq x y z
N MET A 1 -57.62 -70.82 35.78
CA MET A 1 -56.53 -70.53 34.83
C MET A 1 -56.88 -69.26 34.08
N THR A 2 -56.37 -68.12 34.56
CA THR A 2 -56.63 -66.77 34.04
C THR A 2 -55.46 -66.38 33.13
N ARG A 3 -55.72 -65.89 31.91
CA ARG A 3 -54.70 -65.33 31.01
C ARG A 3 -54.95 -63.83 30.86
N ALA A 4 -53.95 -63.03 31.23
CA ALA A 4 -53.80 -61.60 30.97
C ALA A 4 -53.52 -61.36 29.46
N ALA A 5 -53.50 -60.18 28.86
CA ALA A 5 -53.50 -58.78 29.28
C ALA A 5 -53.89 -57.94 28.05
N ASP A 6 -54.40 -56.72 28.23
CA ASP A 6 -54.15 -55.65 27.26
C ASP A 6 -54.26 -54.29 27.98
N GLN A 7 -53.12 -53.66 28.27
CA GLN A 7 -53.06 -52.27 28.75
C GLN A 7 -52.12 -51.47 27.86
N ARG A 8 -52.69 -50.49 27.16
CA ARG A 8 -51.99 -49.49 26.35
C ARG A 8 -51.19 -48.54 27.25
N PRO A 9 -50.00 -48.07 26.83
CA PRO A 9 -49.25 -47.06 27.58
C PRO A 9 -49.96 -45.69 27.55
N PRO A 10 -49.83 -44.88 28.62
CA PRO A 10 -50.46 -43.56 28.71
C PRO A 10 -49.82 -42.56 27.72
N ARG A 11 -50.67 -41.67 27.17
CA ARG A 11 -50.27 -40.54 26.32
C ARG A 11 -49.30 -39.62 27.09
N ALA A 12 -48.22 -39.23 26.43
CA ALA A 12 -47.32 -38.19 26.93
C ALA A 12 -48.11 -36.89 27.15
N GLY A 13 -48.13 -36.39 28.39
CA GLY A 13 -48.69 -35.09 28.72
C GLY A 13 -47.85 -33.97 28.11
N ASP A 14 -48.53 -32.89 27.70
CA ASP A 14 -47.95 -31.65 27.21
C ASP A 14 -46.81 -31.17 28.13
N PRO A 15 -45.53 -31.26 27.71
CA PRO A 15 -44.40 -30.98 28.59
C PRO A 15 -44.24 -29.50 28.94
N TYR A 16 -45.01 -28.60 28.33
CA TYR A 16 -44.92 -27.15 28.54
C TYR A 16 -46.23 -26.50 29.00
N GLY A 17 -47.33 -27.27 29.12
CA GLY A 17 -48.59 -26.81 29.71
C GLY A 17 -49.24 -25.61 29.00
N LEU A 18 -49.12 -25.51 27.67
CA LEU A 18 -49.53 -24.32 26.91
C LEU A 18 -50.96 -24.39 26.35
N GLY A 19 -51.70 -25.47 26.58
CA GLY A 19 -53.12 -25.56 26.24
C GLY A 19 -53.45 -25.21 24.78
N PRO A 20 -54.72 -24.95 24.42
CA PRO A 20 -55.13 -24.69 23.03
C PRO A 20 -54.66 -23.34 22.47
N VAL A 21 -53.92 -22.54 23.25
CA VAL A 21 -53.48 -21.18 22.90
C VAL A 21 -52.17 -21.17 22.09
N ALA A 22 -51.46 -22.30 22.03
CA ALA A 22 -50.19 -22.44 21.32
C ALA A 22 -50.26 -22.13 19.81
N SER A 23 -51.43 -22.28 19.17
CA SER A 23 -51.62 -22.08 17.72
C SER A 23 -51.60 -20.60 17.28
N TRP A 24 -51.82 -19.65 18.18
CA TRP A 24 -51.86 -18.21 17.87
C TRP A 24 -50.59 -17.46 18.28
N ILE A 25 -49.87 -17.97 19.29
CA ILE A 25 -48.69 -17.30 19.85
C ILE A 25 -47.48 -17.40 18.92
N ALA A 26 -47.29 -18.55 18.27
CA ALA A 26 -46.17 -18.77 17.35
C ALA A 26 -46.18 -17.83 16.12
N PRO A 27 -47.29 -17.66 15.37
CA PRO A 27 -47.30 -16.74 14.22
C PRO A 27 -47.22 -15.26 14.63
N ILE A 28 -47.83 -14.86 15.75
CA ILE A 28 -47.74 -13.48 16.25
C ILE A 28 -46.30 -13.15 16.71
N GLY A 29 -45.65 -14.08 17.41
CA GLY A 29 -44.25 -13.94 17.81
C GLY A 29 -43.30 -13.82 16.61
N ALA A 30 -43.55 -14.57 15.54
CA ALA A 30 -42.77 -14.50 14.31
C ALA A 30 -42.93 -13.15 13.58
N VAL A 31 -44.14 -12.60 13.52
CA VAL A 31 -44.40 -11.29 12.90
C VAL A 31 -43.75 -10.16 13.72
N VAL A 32 -43.84 -10.19 15.04
CA VAL A 32 -43.17 -9.22 15.92
C VAL A 32 -41.64 -9.30 15.77
N GLY A 33 -41.09 -10.51 15.68
CA GLY A 33 -39.67 -10.74 15.42
C GLY A 33 -39.21 -10.15 14.07
N LEU A 34 -39.95 -10.38 12.99
CA LEU A 34 -39.63 -9.84 11.67
C LEU A 34 -39.73 -8.32 11.60
N VAL A 35 -40.71 -7.71 12.27
CA VAL A 35 -40.84 -6.25 12.36
C VAL A 35 -39.67 -5.64 13.15
N LEU A 36 -39.26 -6.26 14.26
CA LEU A 36 -38.09 -5.81 15.03
C LEU A 36 -36.80 -5.92 14.22
N VAL A 37 -36.59 -7.01 13.48
CA VAL A 37 -35.43 -7.15 12.59
C VAL A 37 -35.47 -6.11 11.47
N GLY A 38 -36.64 -5.83 10.88
CA GLY A 38 -36.81 -4.80 9.86
C GLY A 38 -36.47 -3.39 10.38
N ILE A 39 -36.93 -3.04 11.59
CA ILE A 39 -36.64 -1.75 12.23
C ILE A 39 -35.15 -1.62 12.55
N VAL A 40 -34.51 -2.67 13.09
CA VAL A 40 -33.07 -2.66 13.39
C VAL A 40 -32.24 -2.54 12.11
N THR A 41 -32.64 -3.25 11.05
CA THR A 41 -31.94 -3.21 9.75
C THR A 41 -32.05 -1.83 9.09
N LEU A 42 -33.24 -1.22 9.12
CA LEU A 42 -33.48 0.12 8.58
C LEU A 42 -32.76 1.21 9.38
N SER A 43 -32.72 1.06 10.72
CA SER A 43 -32.00 1.98 11.61
C SER A 43 -30.48 1.90 11.38
N LEU A 44 -29.93 0.70 11.19
CA LEU A 44 -28.51 0.50 10.83
C LEU A 44 -28.14 1.11 9.46
N LEU A 45 -29.01 0.97 8.46
CA LEU A 45 -28.85 1.57 7.13
C LEU A 45 -28.87 3.11 7.15
N GLN A 46 -29.56 3.71 8.12
CA GLN A 46 -29.66 5.16 8.31
C GLN A 46 -28.66 5.70 9.36
N GLY A 47 -27.77 4.85 9.88
CA GLY A 47 -26.75 5.23 10.85
C GLY A 47 -27.27 5.50 12.27
N ALA A 48 -28.51 5.12 12.58
CA ALA A 48 -29.09 5.21 13.91
C ALA A 48 -29.08 3.81 14.56
N VAL A 49 -28.25 3.62 15.59
CA VAL A 49 -28.27 2.37 16.36
C VAL A 49 -29.34 2.51 17.46
N PRO A 50 -30.34 1.62 17.56
CA PRO A 50 -31.47 1.79 18.50
C PRO A 50 -31.10 1.48 19.96
N PHE A 51 -29.83 1.14 20.24
CA PHE A 51 -29.31 0.99 21.59
C PHE A 51 -28.68 2.32 22.00
N GLY A 52 -29.34 3.01 22.92
CA GLY A 52 -28.91 4.31 23.43
C GLY A 52 -27.54 4.23 24.10
N ILE A 53 -26.49 4.56 23.34
CA ILE A 53 -25.17 4.88 23.87
C ILE A 53 -25.07 6.41 23.91
N GLY A 54 -25.79 7.01 24.85
CA GLY A 54 -25.73 8.44 25.14
C GLY A 54 -24.49 8.78 25.99
N GLY A 55 -23.79 9.85 25.62
CA GLY A 55 -22.64 10.36 26.35
C GLY A 55 -22.34 11.81 25.98
N SER A 56 -23.32 12.70 26.17
CA SER A 56 -23.08 14.15 26.28
C SER A 56 -22.81 14.48 27.75
N ASN A 57 -21.58 14.86 28.08
CA ASN A 57 -21.24 15.37 29.41
C ASN A 57 -21.73 16.82 29.53
N THR A 58 -22.81 17.04 30.27
CA THR A 58 -23.09 18.30 30.97
C THR A 58 -23.46 17.95 32.40
N GLY A 59 -22.68 18.48 33.35
CA GLY A 59 -22.64 18.05 34.74
C GLY A 59 -23.86 18.40 35.59
N GLY A 60 -23.97 17.69 36.72
CA GLY A 60 -24.88 17.93 37.83
C GLY A 60 -24.84 16.74 38.82
N PRO A 61 -24.70 16.95 40.14
CA PRO A 61 -24.37 15.88 41.08
C PRO A 61 -25.62 15.18 41.61
N GLY A 62 -25.58 13.83 41.65
CA GLY A 62 -26.51 13.04 42.45
C GLY A 62 -26.90 11.73 41.79
N SER A 63 -26.96 10.68 42.62
CA SER A 63 -27.48 9.34 42.35
C SER A 63 -26.47 8.28 41.90
N ALA A 64 -26.16 7.39 42.85
CA ALA A 64 -25.36 6.19 42.73
C ALA A 64 -26.12 5.05 42.04
N GLY A 65 -25.36 4.13 41.42
CA GLY A 65 -25.82 2.80 41.00
C GLY A 65 -25.98 2.64 39.50
N GLY A 66 -24.90 2.21 38.83
CA GLY A 66 -24.93 1.86 37.40
C GLY A 66 -23.95 0.73 37.11
N VAL A 67 -24.50 -0.46 36.89
CA VAL A 67 -23.79 -1.67 36.48
C VAL A 67 -22.96 -1.36 35.24
N THR A 68 -21.65 -1.59 35.33
CA THR A 68 -20.72 -1.44 34.21
C THR A 68 -21.06 -2.48 33.14
N GLY A 69 -21.66 -2.04 32.03
CA GLY A 69 -21.74 -2.84 30.81
C GLY A 69 -20.32 -3.20 30.31
N PRO A 70 -20.19 -4.23 29.46
CA PRO A 70 -18.89 -4.64 28.92
C PRO A 70 -18.20 -3.42 28.30
N ALA A 71 -16.96 -3.17 28.73
CA ALA A 71 -16.14 -2.11 28.19
C ALA A 71 -16.17 -2.19 26.66
N ARG A 72 -16.41 -1.05 25.99
CA ARG A 72 -16.19 -0.96 24.55
C ARG A 72 -14.78 -1.48 24.30
N THR A 73 -14.65 -2.58 23.57
CA THR A 73 -13.35 -2.97 23.03
C THR A 73 -12.89 -1.80 22.17
N ALA A 74 -11.67 -1.33 22.38
CA ALA A 74 -11.08 -0.32 21.53
C ALA A 74 -11.23 -0.74 20.06
N ALA A 75 -11.34 0.26 19.17
CA ALA A 75 -11.18 0.10 17.72
C ALA A 75 -10.06 -0.92 17.39
N PRO A 76 -10.06 -1.60 16.22
CA PRO A 76 -9.02 -2.56 15.85
C PRO A 76 -7.67 -2.03 16.28
N SER A 77 -7.01 -2.79 17.15
CA SER A 77 -5.89 -2.34 17.97
C SER A 77 -4.98 -1.44 17.15
N ASN A 78 -4.73 -0.20 17.62
CA ASN A 78 -3.77 0.65 16.92
C ASN A 78 -2.35 0.05 16.95
N VAL A 79 -2.12 -1.00 17.73
CA VAL A 79 -0.88 -1.77 17.76
C VAL A 79 -0.67 -2.53 16.43
N VAL A 80 0.59 -2.66 16.03
CA VAL A 80 1.03 -3.64 15.03
C VAL A 80 1.68 -4.79 15.78
N VAL A 81 1.22 -6.02 15.52
CA VAL A 81 1.79 -7.24 16.10
C VAL A 81 2.90 -7.72 15.18
N VAL A 82 4.13 -7.77 15.71
CA VAL A 82 5.30 -8.31 15.02
C VAL A 82 5.49 -9.77 15.47
N PRO A 83 5.40 -10.75 14.56
CA PRO A 83 5.61 -12.16 14.89
C PRO A 83 7.02 -12.41 15.47
N GLN A 84 7.15 -13.39 16.37
CA GLN A 84 8.45 -13.68 17.00
C GLN A 84 9.51 -14.16 16.01
N ASP A 85 9.09 -14.80 14.93
CA ASP A 85 9.89 -15.35 13.84
C ASP A 85 10.15 -14.35 12.70
N ALA A 86 9.61 -13.11 12.78
CA ALA A 86 9.83 -12.03 11.84
C ALA A 86 11.28 -11.49 11.87
N LYS A 87 12.25 -12.31 11.46
CA LYS A 87 13.68 -11.97 11.47
C LYS A 87 14.10 -11.37 10.13
N PHE A 88 14.49 -10.10 10.15
CA PHE A 88 15.07 -9.40 9.02
C PHE A 88 15.98 -8.26 9.52
N ASP A 89 16.87 -7.77 8.67
CA ASP A 89 17.76 -6.67 9.02
C ASP A 89 17.17 -5.31 8.66
N GLY A 90 17.49 -4.29 9.47
CA GLY A 90 17.08 -2.92 9.25
C GLY A 90 15.64 -2.63 9.64
N SER A 91 14.93 -1.86 8.83
CA SER A 91 13.60 -1.36 9.16
C SER A 91 12.73 -1.18 7.92
N ILE A 92 11.44 -1.51 8.05
CA ILE A 92 10.44 -1.33 7.00
C ILE A 92 9.45 -0.26 7.44
N VAL A 93 9.14 0.68 6.56
CA VAL A 93 8.12 1.70 6.77
C VAL A 93 6.84 1.33 6.00
N TYR A 94 5.68 1.56 6.60
CA TYR A 94 4.37 1.33 5.98
C TYR A 94 3.30 2.24 6.63
N ALA A 95 2.09 2.24 6.06
CA ALA A 95 0.96 3.01 6.59
C ALA A 95 -0.12 2.09 7.19
N LYS A 96 -0.68 2.49 8.33
CA LYS A 96 -1.80 1.83 9.00
C LYS A 96 -2.67 2.87 9.71
N GLY A 97 -3.97 2.85 9.42
CA GLY A 97 -4.95 3.72 10.06
C GLY A 97 -4.70 5.21 9.84
N GLY A 98 -4.16 5.59 8.68
CA GLY A 98 -3.77 6.96 8.35
C GLY A 98 -2.54 7.45 9.10
N ASN A 99 -1.66 6.56 9.52
CA ASN A 99 -0.43 6.89 10.24
C ASN A 99 0.75 6.14 9.65
N ILE A 100 1.94 6.73 9.77
CA ILE A 100 3.19 6.12 9.33
C ILE A 100 3.80 5.32 10.47
N TRP A 101 4.21 4.09 10.17
CA TRP A 101 4.81 3.14 11.10
C TRP A 101 6.16 2.69 10.58
N VAL A 102 7.11 2.51 11.49
CA VAL A 102 8.41 1.88 11.22
C VAL A 102 8.53 0.63 12.05
N GLN A 103 8.85 -0.48 11.40
CA GLN A 103 9.01 -1.78 12.02
C GLN A 103 10.45 -2.28 11.92
N THR A 104 10.94 -2.80 13.03
CA THR A 104 12.13 -3.66 13.13
C THR A 104 11.70 -5.13 13.24
N ASN A 105 12.66 -6.05 13.33
CA ASN A 105 12.40 -7.48 13.48
C ASN A 105 11.69 -7.90 14.78
N ASP A 106 11.49 -6.99 15.72
CA ASP A 106 10.94 -7.27 17.05
C ASP A 106 9.95 -6.21 17.55
N SER A 107 9.80 -5.07 16.85
CA SER A 107 8.96 -3.98 17.31
C SER A 107 8.42 -3.14 16.14
N ALA A 108 7.30 -2.48 16.37
CA ALA A 108 6.74 -1.50 15.45
C ALA A 108 6.45 -0.19 16.19
N LYS A 109 6.97 0.90 15.67
CA LYS A 109 6.82 2.25 16.21
C LYS A 109 5.98 3.10 15.29
N GLN A 110 4.91 3.68 15.83
CA GLN A 110 4.14 4.72 15.15
C GLN A 110 4.95 6.02 15.15
N LEU A 111 5.14 6.63 13.98
CA LEU A 111 5.86 7.90 13.82
C LEU A 111 4.94 9.12 13.69
N THR A 112 3.74 8.94 13.14
CA THR A 112 2.76 10.04 12.97
C THR A 112 1.43 9.66 13.60
N ASN A 113 0.60 10.65 13.96
CA ASN A 113 -0.66 10.43 14.67
C ASN A 113 -1.85 11.21 14.09
N SER A 114 -1.75 11.67 12.84
CA SER A 114 -2.79 12.52 12.23
C SER A 114 -4.03 11.73 11.78
N GLY A 115 -3.90 10.42 11.55
CA GLY A 115 -4.95 9.62 10.92
C GLY A 115 -5.23 9.99 9.46
N LYS A 116 -4.30 10.70 8.80
CA LYS A 116 -4.38 11.22 7.42
C LYS A 116 -3.12 11.00 6.58
N ASP A 117 -2.16 10.23 7.09
CA ASP A 117 -0.85 10.00 6.49
C ASP A 117 -0.79 8.66 5.75
N SER A 118 -0.17 8.65 4.57
CA SER A 118 -0.08 7.49 3.68
C SER A 118 1.16 7.56 2.78
N MET A 119 1.41 6.49 2.01
CA MET A 119 2.46 6.44 0.97
C MET A 119 3.87 6.84 1.47
N PRO A 120 4.40 6.16 2.51
CA PRO A 120 5.73 6.49 3.02
C PRO A 120 6.86 6.04 2.09
N SER A 121 8.00 6.72 2.16
CA SER A 121 9.26 6.32 1.52
C SER A 121 10.45 6.81 2.34
N TRP A 122 11.51 6.00 2.37
CA TRP A 122 12.76 6.30 3.06
C TRP A 122 13.63 7.27 2.26
N SER A 123 14.40 8.09 2.99
CA SER A 123 15.64 8.64 2.45
C SER A 123 16.76 7.59 2.45
N LEU A 124 17.68 7.66 1.49
CA LEU A 124 18.80 6.70 1.40
C LEU A 124 19.75 6.73 2.61
N ASP A 125 19.83 7.85 3.32
CA ASP A 125 20.61 7.99 4.55
C ASP A 125 19.88 7.50 5.81
N GLY A 126 18.62 7.05 5.67
CA GLY A 126 17.77 6.59 6.75
C GLY A 126 17.36 7.67 7.76
N GLN A 127 17.61 8.95 7.48
CA GLN A 127 17.32 10.04 8.41
C GLN A 127 15.86 10.50 8.35
N TRP A 128 15.22 10.36 7.19
CA TRP A 128 13.92 10.93 6.90
C TRP A 128 12.98 9.90 6.29
N ILE A 129 11.70 10.06 6.61
CA ILE A 129 10.60 9.38 5.93
C ILE A 129 9.72 10.46 5.31
N TYR A 130 9.53 10.35 4.00
CA TYR A 130 8.65 11.20 3.21
C TYR A 130 7.30 10.51 3.10
N TYR A 131 6.20 11.27 3.12
CA TYR A 131 4.86 10.71 3.07
C TYR A 131 3.85 11.74 2.56
N ILE A 132 2.63 11.29 2.27
CA ILE A 132 1.50 12.16 1.91
C ILE A 132 0.55 12.29 3.09
N GLN A 133 0.32 13.52 3.54
CA GLN A 133 -0.76 13.87 4.47
C GLN A 133 -1.93 14.48 3.70
N THR A 134 -3.15 13.98 3.89
CA THR A 134 -4.34 14.51 3.21
C THR A 134 -5.27 15.23 4.18
N LEU A 135 -5.31 16.56 4.10
CA LEU A 135 -6.12 17.38 4.98
C LEU A 135 -7.48 17.70 4.36
N ARG A 136 -8.53 17.78 5.18
CA ARG A 136 -9.82 18.31 4.74
C ARG A 136 -9.87 19.81 4.97
N GLU A 137 -9.98 20.57 3.89
CA GLU A 137 -10.03 22.04 3.93
C GLU A 137 -11.25 22.56 3.17
N GLN A 138 -11.63 23.82 3.44
CA GLN A 138 -12.64 24.51 2.63
C GLN A 138 -11.98 25.15 1.42
N GLY A 139 -12.58 24.94 0.24
CA GLY A 139 -12.18 25.52 -1.02
C GLY A 139 -13.36 26.08 -1.80
N ARG A 140 -13.09 26.57 -3.01
CA ARG A 140 -14.08 27.24 -3.88
C ARG A 140 -13.88 26.87 -5.35
N TRP A 141 -14.94 26.42 -6.03
CA TRP A 141 -14.92 26.04 -7.46
C TRP A 141 -15.97 26.73 -8.28
N PRO A 142 -15.68 27.12 -9.52
CA PRO A 142 -16.70 27.44 -10.47
C PRO A 142 -17.42 26.16 -10.94
N VAL A 143 -18.69 26.01 -10.55
CA VAL A 143 -19.61 25.05 -11.19
C VAL A 143 -20.57 25.82 -12.08
N LYS A 144 -20.48 25.57 -13.39
CA LYS A 144 -21.23 26.33 -14.42
C LYS A 144 -21.02 27.85 -14.30
N GLY A 145 -19.77 28.26 -14.05
CA GLY A 145 -19.38 29.68 -13.94
C GLY A 145 -19.68 30.34 -12.59
N VAL A 146 -20.26 29.62 -11.62
CA VAL A 146 -20.56 30.16 -10.29
C VAL A 146 -19.63 29.53 -9.25
N SER A 147 -18.85 30.37 -8.57
CA SER A 147 -17.94 29.94 -7.49
C SER A 147 -18.74 29.44 -6.28
N ARG A 148 -18.63 28.16 -5.96
CA ARG A 148 -19.31 27.46 -4.85
C ARG A 148 -18.28 26.92 -3.86
N ALA A 149 -18.63 26.89 -2.58
CA ALA A 149 -17.79 26.28 -1.55
C ALA A 149 -17.81 24.75 -1.64
N TYR A 150 -16.65 24.12 -1.42
CA TYR A 150 -16.47 22.67 -1.40
C TYR A 150 -15.53 22.28 -0.26
N VAL A 151 -15.73 21.08 0.29
CA VAL A 151 -14.70 20.44 1.11
C VAL A 151 -13.72 19.76 0.16
N LEU A 152 -12.45 20.14 0.26
CA LEU A 152 -11.35 19.61 -0.51
C LEU A 152 -10.54 18.64 0.34
N ASP A 153 -10.07 17.57 -0.29
CA ASP A 153 -8.96 16.78 0.22
C ASP A 153 -7.67 17.38 -0.37
N VAL A 154 -6.85 17.98 0.49
CA VAL A 154 -5.61 18.69 0.14
C VAL A 154 -4.43 17.79 0.51
N PRO A 155 -3.82 17.10 -0.47
CA PRO A 155 -2.64 16.29 -0.20
C PRO A 155 -1.43 17.22 0.02
N GLN A 156 -0.54 16.81 0.91
CA GLN A 156 0.68 17.53 1.26
C GLN A 156 1.84 16.54 1.26
N VAL A 157 2.96 16.93 0.65
CA VAL A 157 4.22 16.18 0.78
C VAL A 157 4.87 16.61 2.08
N MET A 158 4.98 15.66 2.99
CA MET A 158 5.54 15.84 4.32
C MET A 158 6.84 15.04 4.45
N ARG A 159 7.67 15.38 5.42
CA ARG A 159 8.71 14.49 5.93
C ARG A 159 8.78 14.50 7.44
N VAL A 160 9.21 13.40 8.03
CA VAL A 160 9.44 13.26 9.48
C VAL A 160 10.76 12.56 9.72
N ARG A 161 11.41 12.86 10.84
CA ARG A 161 12.64 12.16 11.26
C ARG A 161 12.32 10.70 11.55
N ALA A 162 13.14 9.79 11.05
CA ALA A 162 12.95 8.36 11.28
C ALA A 162 13.10 7.95 12.76
N ASP A 163 13.89 8.71 13.52
CA ASP A 163 14.02 8.56 14.97
C ASP A 163 12.77 9.04 15.75
N GLY A 164 11.83 9.73 15.10
CA GLY A 164 10.63 10.32 15.70
C GLY A 164 10.89 11.51 16.63
N GLY A 165 12.09 12.11 16.58
CA GLY A 165 12.52 13.15 17.52
C GLY A 165 12.11 14.58 17.14
N ALA A 166 11.63 14.83 15.93
CA ALA A 166 11.23 16.16 15.45
C ALA A 166 9.78 16.19 14.94
N GLN A 167 9.21 17.39 14.94
CA GLN A 167 7.91 17.64 14.32
C GLN A 167 7.98 17.39 12.80
N PRO A 168 6.92 16.87 12.18
CA PRO A 168 6.87 16.74 10.73
C PRO A 168 7.00 18.09 10.01
N GLU A 169 7.66 18.07 8.85
CA GLU A 169 7.92 19.24 8.02
C GLU A 169 7.11 19.17 6.72
N LEU A 170 6.43 20.26 6.38
CA LEU A 170 5.74 20.44 5.11
C LEU A 170 6.73 20.85 4.02
N LEU A 171 6.79 20.09 2.92
CA LEU A 171 7.61 20.40 1.75
C LEU A 171 6.80 21.06 0.63
N ALA A 172 5.59 20.56 0.39
CA ALA A 172 4.70 21.09 -0.63
C ALA A 172 3.24 20.81 -0.27
N SER A 173 2.37 21.76 -0.58
CA SER A 173 0.92 21.59 -0.45
C SER A 173 0.29 21.45 -1.84
N GLY A 174 -0.72 20.59 -1.95
CA GLY A 174 -1.57 20.45 -3.12
C GLY A 174 -2.51 21.63 -3.34
N LYS A 175 -2.64 22.51 -2.33
CA LYS A 175 -3.57 23.64 -2.37
C LYS A 175 -3.14 24.67 -3.41
N PHE A 176 -4.05 24.98 -4.30
CA PHE A 176 -3.86 25.96 -5.37
C PHE A 176 -4.98 27.01 -5.32
N SER A 177 -4.66 28.27 -5.59
CA SER A 177 -5.66 29.34 -5.66
C SER A 177 -5.46 30.19 -6.91
N ARG A 178 -6.57 30.51 -7.58
CA ARG A 178 -6.63 31.37 -8.77
C ARG A 178 -7.80 32.34 -8.62
N GLY A 179 -7.49 33.60 -8.31
CA GLY A 179 -8.52 34.59 -7.97
C GLY A 179 -9.25 34.19 -6.68
N SER A 180 -10.58 34.10 -6.73
CA SER A 180 -11.41 33.66 -5.60
C SER A 180 -11.58 32.14 -5.49
N ASP A 181 -11.09 31.38 -6.47
CA ASP A 181 -11.24 29.93 -6.49
C ASP A 181 -10.02 29.26 -5.84
N THR A 182 -10.28 28.23 -5.04
CA THR A 182 -9.27 27.48 -4.28
C THR A 182 -9.56 26.00 -4.43
N TYR A 183 -8.58 25.27 -4.96
CA TYR A 183 -8.65 23.84 -5.32
C TYR A 183 -7.42 23.08 -4.81
N ALA A 184 -7.40 21.76 -5.04
CA ALA A 184 -6.25 20.91 -4.77
C ALA A 184 -5.83 20.14 -6.02
N TYR A 185 -4.54 20.12 -6.32
CA TYR A 185 -3.96 19.14 -7.24
C TYR A 185 -3.50 17.90 -6.46
N TRP A 186 -3.39 16.78 -7.16
CA TRP A 186 -2.90 15.53 -6.59
C TRP A 186 -1.40 15.63 -6.29
N LEU A 187 -1.00 15.12 -5.14
CA LEU A 187 0.39 14.85 -4.77
C LEU A 187 0.42 13.43 -4.22
N ARG A 188 1.05 12.51 -4.94
CA ARG A 188 1.01 11.08 -4.60
C ARG A 188 2.37 10.41 -4.73
N GLN A 189 2.59 9.42 -3.88
CA GLN A 189 3.70 8.45 -3.98
C GLN A 189 5.06 9.14 -4.07
N PRO A 190 5.48 9.89 -3.03
CA PRO A 190 6.76 10.58 -3.03
C PRO A 190 7.91 9.56 -2.99
N ALA A 191 8.84 9.66 -3.93
CA ALA A 191 10.06 8.86 -3.96
C ALA A 191 11.28 9.79 -4.02
N LEU A 192 12.11 9.78 -2.96
CA LEU A 192 13.28 10.64 -2.87
C LEU A 192 14.39 10.15 -3.81
N SER A 193 15.03 11.08 -4.51
CA SER A 193 16.21 10.81 -5.33
C SER A 193 17.40 10.41 -4.44
N PRO A 194 18.35 9.63 -4.98
CA PRO A 194 19.52 9.20 -4.21
C PRO A 194 20.37 10.34 -3.61
N ASP A 195 20.37 11.51 -4.24
CA ASP A 195 21.08 12.70 -3.77
C ASP A 195 20.27 13.54 -2.75
N GLY A 196 19.04 13.15 -2.44
CA GLY A 196 18.15 13.83 -1.48
C GLY A 196 17.58 15.18 -1.95
N LYS A 197 17.86 15.61 -3.19
CA LYS A 197 17.49 16.95 -3.68
C LYS A 197 16.14 17.00 -4.36
N THR A 198 15.64 15.86 -4.81
CA THR A 198 14.45 15.78 -5.64
C THR A 198 13.51 14.70 -5.13
N VAL A 199 12.22 15.00 -4.97
CA VAL A 199 11.18 13.99 -4.79
C VAL A 199 10.48 13.78 -6.14
N ALA A 200 10.54 12.57 -6.68
CA ALA A 200 9.68 12.16 -7.79
C ALA A 200 8.29 11.85 -7.23
N LEU A 201 7.24 12.33 -7.88
CA LEU A 201 5.86 12.12 -7.44
C LEU A 201 4.89 12.20 -8.61
N MET A 202 3.65 11.80 -8.37
CA MET A 202 2.56 11.87 -9.33
C MET A 202 1.66 13.07 -9.04
N SER A 203 1.46 13.94 -10.05
CA SER A 203 0.67 15.16 -9.91
C SER A 203 0.09 15.65 -11.24
N ASP A 204 -1.10 16.23 -11.17
CA ASP A 204 -1.77 17.02 -12.22
C ASP A 204 -1.52 18.54 -12.07
N ALA A 205 -0.60 18.95 -11.19
CA ALA A 205 -0.19 20.35 -11.06
C ALA A 205 0.38 20.91 -12.38
N PRO A 206 0.27 22.23 -12.63
CA PRO A 206 -0.51 23.19 -11.84
C PRO A 206 -1.99 23.24 -12.23
N ASN A 207 -2.43 22.41 -13.18
CA ASN A 207 -3.76 22.53 -13.79
C ASN A 207 -4.64 21.29 -13.52
N PRO A 208 -5.40 21.30 -12.42
CA PRO A 208 -6.26 20.18 -12.05
C PRO A 208 -7.41 19.95 -13.04
N ASP A 209 -7.74 20.93 -13.90
CA ASP A 209 -8.78 20.78 -14.93
C ASP A 209 -8.45 19.72 -15.99
N THR A 210 -7.16 19.36 -16.12
CA THR A 210 -6.71 18.42 -17.15
C THR A 210 -6.85 16.95 -16.73
N ASN A 211 -7.12 16.66 -15.44
CA ASN A 211 -7.13 15.31 -14.85
C ASN A 211 -5.90 14.45 -15.21
N THR A 212 -4.81 15.05 -15.67
CA THR A 212 -3.67 14.32 -16.21
C THR A 212 -2.59 14.21 -15.14
N VAL A 213 -2.70 13.18 -14.29
CA VAL A 213 -1.72 12.88 -13.26
C VAL A 213 -0.47 12.31 -13.91
N VAL A 214 0.63 13.05 -13.88
CA VAL A 214 1.90 12.67 -14.50
C VAL A 214 3.06 12.72 -13.52
N LEU A 215 4.17 12.13 -13.93
CA LEU A 215 5.43 12.23 -13.20
C LEU A 215 5.90 13.69 -13.15
N GLN A 216 6.12 14.17 -11.94
CA GLN A 216 6.73 15.47 -11.65
C GLN A 216 7.87 15.33 -10.65
N PHE A 217 8.68 16.37 -10.57
CA PHE A 217 9.80 16.48 -9.65
C PHE A 217 9.58 17.67 -8.73
N LEU A 218 9.64 17.42 -7.43
CA LEU A 218 9.61 18.41 -6.37
C LEU A 218 11.05 18.66 -5.90
N ASP A 219 11.49 19.91 -5.93
CA ASP A 219 12.77 20.32 -5.34
C ASP A 219 12.62 20.40 -3.81
N THR A 220 13.45 19.66 -3.07
CA THR A 220 13.30 19.52 -1.61
C THR A 220 13.69 20.77 -0.83
N ALA A 221 14.48 21.68 -1.43
CA ALA A 221 14.91 22.92 -0.78
C ALA A 221 13.89 24.05 -0.97
N THR A 222 13.23 24.09 -2.13
CA THR A 222 12.34 25.20 -2.52
C THR A 222 10.86 24.85 -2.51
N GLY A 223 10.50 23.56 -2.44
CA GLY A 223 9.12 23.11 -2.52
C GLY A 223 8.48 23.29 -3.91
N LYS A 224 9.28 23.57 -4.94
CA LYS A 224 8.77 23.84 -6.30
C LYS A 224 8.64 22.57 -7.13
N LEU A 225 7.50 22.44 -7.82
CA LEU A 225 7.23 21.38 -8.78
C LEU A 225 7.71 21.74 -10.17
N ARG A 226 8.22 20.74 -10.89
CA ARG A 226 8.48 20.80 -12.34
C ARG A 226 8.03 19.52 -13.03
N ASN A 227 7.44 19.65 -14.20
CA ASN A 227 7.05 18.51 -15.04
C ASN A 227 8.30 17.79 -15.60
N ALA A 228 8.20 16.47 -15.77
CA ALA A 228 9.25 15.64 -16.35
C ALA A 228 9.42 15.80 -17.89
N LYS A 229 8.61 16.65 -18.55
CA LYS A 229 8.67 16.99 -19.99
C LYS A 229 8.54 15.77 -20.90
N MET A 230 7.55 14.93 -20.66
CA MET A 230 7.28 13.73 -21.46
C MET A 230 5.89 13.73 -22.06
N GLU A 231 5.64 12.84 -23.04
CA GLU A 231 4.30 12.57 -23.53
C GLU A 231 3.38 12.06 -22.41
N THR A 232 2.22 12.69 -22.26
CA THR A 232 1.26 12.45 -21.18
C THR A 232 0.16 11.46 -21.57
N ASN A 233 0.42 10.61 -22.56
CA ASN A 233 -0.59 9.78 -23.22
C ASN A 233 -0.99 8.59 -22.33
N GLY A 234 -1.83 8.77 -21.31
CA GLY A 234 -2.35 7.68 -20.49
C GLY A 234 -3.72 8.03 -19.90
N VAL A 235 -4.73 7.20 -20.17
CA VAL A 235 -6.12 7.43 -19.73
C VAL A 235 -6.23 7.52 -18.19
N LEU A 236 -5.34 6.82 -17.46
CA LEU A 236 -5.35 6.74 -16.00
C LEU A 236 -4.11 7.37 -15.33
N GLY A 237 -3.29 8.12 -16.10
CA GLY A 237 -2.10 8.80 -15.58
C GLY A 237 -0.89 7.89 -15.28
N HIS A 238 0.08 8.45 -14.56
CA HIS A 238 1.31 7.82 -14.11
C HIS A 238 1.22 7.45 -12.61
N GLN A 239 1.92 6.39 -12.20
CA GLN A 239 1.90 5.82 -10.84
C GLN A 239 3.29 5.30 -10.43
N ASP A 240 3.47 5.04 -9.15
CA ASP A 240 4.58 4.27 -8.55
C ASP A 240 5.99 4.68 -9.03
N PRO A 241 6.43 5.93 -8.80
CA PRO A 241 7.79 6.32 -9.13
C PRO A 241 8.79 5.60 -8.24
N GLU A 242 9.90 5.15 -8.83
CA GLU A 242 10.98 4.46 -8.12
C GLU A 242 12.33 4.86 -8.72
N TRP A 243 13.24 5.41 -7.92
CA TRP A 243 14.58 5.78 -8.40
C TRP A 243 15.48 4.56 -8.52
N ARG A 244 16.23 4.48 -9.61
CA ARG A 244 17.40 3.60 -9.62
C ARG A 244 18.41 4.14 -8.61
N PRO A 245 19.10 3.30 -7.81
CA PRO A 245 20.00 3.77 -6.75
C PRO A 245 21.12 4.71 -7.21
N ASP A 246 21.48 4.71 -8.49
CA ASP A 246 22.49 5.62 -9.06
C ASP A 246 21.94 6.97 -9.55
N GLY A 247 20.62 7.18 -9.46
CA GLY A 247 19.94 8.42 -9.84
C GLY A 247 19.87 8.67 -11.36
N GLN A 248 20.41 7.79 -12.19
CA GLN A 248 20.45 7.99 -13.66
C GLN A 248 19.10 7.69 -14.32
N PHE A 249 18.34 6.79 -13.71
CA PHE A 249 17.03 6.36 -14.20
C PHE A 249 15.99 6.36 -13.08
N LEU A 250 14.74 6.48 -13.48
CA LEU A 250 13.57 6.34 -12.64
C LEU A 250 12.59 5.39 -13.34
N LEU A 251 11.95 4.49 -12.60
CA LEU A 251 10.79 3.75 -13.08
C LEU A 251 9.51 4.48 -12.69
N TYR A 252 8.50 4.35 -13.52
CA TYR A 252 7.14 4.74 -13.19
C TYR A 252 6.18 3.84 -13.97
N VAL A 253 4.95 3.71 -13.50
CA VAL A 253 3.92 2.93 -14.18
C VAL A 253 3.08 3.87 -15.03
N ARG A 254 2.83 3.47 -16.27
CA ARG A 254 1.84 4.09 -17.16
C ARG A 254 0.68 3.12 -17.32
N ASN A 255 -0.54 3.57 -17.07
CA ASN A 255 -1.72 2.74 -17.25
C ASN A 255 -2.55 3.24 -18.45
N GLY A 256 -2.53 2.47 -19.53
CA GLY A 256 -3.01 2.87 -20.85
C GLY A 256 -4.47 2.53 -21.17
N ARG A 257 -5.20 1.82 -20.29
CA ARG A 257 -6.58 1.38 -20.56
C ARG A 257 -7.46 1.48 -19.33
N ASP A 258 -8.67 1.98 -19.52
CA ASP A 258 -9.76 1.87 -18.56
C ASP A 258 -10.44 0.48 -18.69
N GLY A 259 -10.48 -0.26 -17.59
CA GLY A 259 -10.93 -1.66 -17.50
C GLY A 259 -10.58 -2.24 -16.12
N SER A 260 -11.21 -3.35 -15.71
CA SER A 260 -11.21 -3.82 -14.32
C SER A 260 -9.83 -4.06 -13.66
N ARG A 261 -8.76 -4.23 -14.44
CA ARG A 261 -7.37 -4.32 -13.95
C ARG A 261 -6.38 -3.35 -14.62
N GLY A 262 -6.86 -2.50 -15.54
CA GLY A 262 -6.01 -1.68 -16.40
C GLY A 262 -5.05 -2.49 -17.29
N ALA A 263 -4.11 -1.79 -17.94
CA ALA A 263 -3.00 -2.39 -18.68
C ALA A 263 -1.69 -1.69 -18.25
N PRO A 264 -1.24 -1.90 -17.01
CA PRO A 264 -0.11 -1.17 -16.46
C PRO A 264 1.20 -1.63 -17.12
N VAL A 265 2.03 -0.67 -17.50
CA VAL A 265 3.35 -0.90 -18.09
C VAL A 265 4.37 -0.17 -17.23
N ILE A 266 5.44 -0.86 -16.83
CA ILE A 266 6.57 -0.21 -16.19
C ILE A 266 7.38 0.50 -17.28
N MET A 267 7.48 1.81 -17.14
CA MET A 267 8.25 2.71 -17.97
C MET A 267 9.57 3.06 -17.27
N ARG A 268 10.63 3.24 -18.06
CA ARG A 268 11.94 3.69 -17.58
C ARG A 268 12.25 5.05 -18.16
N TYR A 269 12.37 6.02 -17.27
CA TYR A 269 12.74 7.39 -17.55
C TYR A 269 14.25 7.59 -17.40
N ASN A 270 14.88 8.19 -18.42
CA ASN A 270 16.26 8.66 -18.35
C ASN A 270 16.27 10.12 -17.89
N VAL A 271 16.92 10.37 -16.76
CA VAL A 271 16.84 11.65 -16.04
C VAL A 271 17.57 12.75 -16.80
N ALA A 272 18.73 12.46 -17.36
CA ALA A 272 19.55 13.42 -18.09
C ALA A 272 18.95 13.81 -19.45
N ARG A 273 18.31 12.86 -20.13
CA ARG A 273 17.75 13.05 -21.48
C ARG A 273 16.28 13.47 -21.49
N ALA A 274 15.59 13.35 -20.36
CA ALA A 274 14.15 13.56 -20.25
C ALA A 274 13.32 12.71 -21.24
N THR A 275 13.70 11.45 -21.41
CA THR A 275 13.03 10.49 -22.31
C THR A 275 12.61 9.24 -21.56
N ALA A 276 11.46 8.66 -21.92
CA ALA A 276 11.02 7.38 -21.38
C ALA A 276 10.86 6.30 -22.45
N ARG A 277 11.05 5.05 -22.05
CA ARG A 277 10.74 3.85 -22.84
C ARG A 277 10.10 2.78 -21.97
N ALA A 278 9.32 1.89 -22.55
CA ALA A 278 8.81 0.73 -21.81
C ALA A 278 9.99 -0.15 -21.35
N LEU A 279 9.94 -0.60 -20.10
CA LEU A 279 10.78 -1.67 -19.57
C LEU A 279 10.08 -3.02 -19.77
N THR A 280 8.77 -3.08 -19.53
CA THR A 280 7.98 -4.32 -19.59
C THR A 280 6.91 -4.28 -20.68
N SER A 281 6.29 -5.44 -20.94
CA SER A 281 4.95 -5.48 -21.53
C SER A 281 3.89 -5.00 -20.52
N ALA A 282 2.62 -4.96 -20.95
CA ALA A 282 1.51 -4.72 -20.04
C ALA A 282 1.40 -5.84 -18.98
N GLY A 283 0.88 -5.48 -17.80
CA GLY A 283 0.62 -6.38 -16.69
C GLY A 283 1.52 -6.19 -15.47
N TYR A 284 2.40 -5.18 -15.44
CA TYR A 284 3.37 -4.98 -14.35
C TYR A 284 3.25 -3.59 -13.71
N LEU A 285 3.32 -3.53 -12.38
CA LEU A 285 3.22 -2.31 -11.56
C LEU A 285 4.00 -2.43 -10.22
N TYR A 286 3.99 -1.38 -9.38
CA TYR A 286 4.76 -1.31 -8.13
C TYR A 286 6.24 -1.76 -8.27
N PRO A 287 7.04 -1.13 -9.14
CA PRO A 287 8.46 -1.46 -9.25
C PRO A 287 9.21 -1.13 -7.95
N ALA A 288 10.20 -1.97 -7.59
CA ALA A 288 11.20 -1.70 -6.56
C ALA A 288 12.57 -2.17 -7.06
N TYR A 289 13.56 -1.28 -7.10
CA TYR A 289 14.89 -1.65 -7.58
C TYR A 289 15.65 -2.48 -6.53
N SER A 290 16.46 -3.43 -6.99
CA SER A 290 17.55 -3.95 -6.18
C SER A 290 18.58 -2.85 -5.89
N ARG A 291 19.33 -2.97 -4.79
CA ARG A 291 20.34 -1.97 -4.40
C ARG A 291 21.42 -1.71 -5.46
N ASP A 292 21.74 -2.72 -6.28
CA ASP A 292 22.68 -2.60 -7.39
C ASP A 292 22.03 -2.07 -8.69
N GLY A 293 20.72 -1.85 -8.70
CA GLY A 293 19.96 -1.34 -9.84
C GLY A 293 19.85 -2.29 -11.03
N ARG A 294 20.31 -3.54 -10.91
CA ARG A 294 20.31 -4.54 -11.99
C ARG A 294 19.00 -5.31 -12.10
N TYR A 295 18.20 -5.35 -11.05
CA TYR A 295 16.97 -6.11 -10.96
C TYR A 295 15.83 -5.25 -10.42
N VAL A 296 14.60 -5.67 -10.70
CA VAL A 296 13.39 -4.96 -10.28
C VAL A 296 12.41 -5.98 -9.73
N ALA A 297 12.02 -5.86 -8.46
CA ALA A 297 10.84 -6.55 -7.97
C ALA A 297 9.60 -5.79 -8.47
N ALA A 298 8.56 -6.50 -8.87
CA ALA A 298 7.33 -5.89 -9.36
C ALA A 298 6.11 -6.72 -8.98
N THR A 299 4.95 -6.08 -8.98
CA THR A 299 3.67 -6.78 -9.00
C THR A 299 3.33 -7.15 -10.44
N ARG A 300 3.02 -8.42 -10.67
CA ARG A 300 2.42 -8.94 -11.90
C ARG A 300 0.91 -9.06 -11.71
N THR A 301 0.15 -8.60 -12.70
CA THR A 301 -1.31 -8.73 -12.74
C THR A 301 -1.70 -9.79 -13.75
N SER A 302 -2.63 -10.66 -13.38
CA SER A 302 -3.20 -11.68 -14.26
C SER A 302 -4.72 -11.73 -14.13
N ALA A 303 -5.38 -12.67 -14.80
CA ALA A 303 -6.80 -12.94 -14.56
C ALA A 303 -7.06 -13.53 -13.16
N PHE A 304 -6.05 -14.16 -12.56
CA PHE A 304 -6.17 -14.91 -11.30
C PHE A 304 -5.86 -14.08 -10.05
N GLY A 305 -5.28 -12.88 -10.20
CA GLY A 305 -4.85 -12.11 -9.05
C GLY A 305 -3.63 -11.25 -9.33
N THR A 306 -2.93 -10.89 -8.26
CA THR A 306 -1.62 -10.25 -8.28
C THR A 306 -0.58 -11.14 -7.64
N ASP A 307 0.62 -11.13 -8.20
CA ASP A 307 1.76 -11.85 -7.66
C ASP A 307 3.01 -10.98 -7.67
N VAL A 308 3.98 -11.31 -6.82
CA VAL A 308 5.29 -10.68 -6.81
C VAL A 308 6.25 -11.45 -7.72
N VAL A 309 7.02 -10.71 -8.50
CA VAL A 309 8.02 -11.25 -9.43
C VAL A 309 9.33 -10.45 -9.34
N ILE A 310 10.42 -11.05 -9.82
CA ILE A 310 11.69 -10.38 -10.07
C ILE A 310 11.90 -10.30 -11.58
N LEU A 311 12.24 -9.10 -12.05
CA LEU A 311 12.53 -8.78 -13.44
C LEU A 311 14.00 -8.40 -13.59
N ASP A 312 14.56 -8.64 -14.77
CA ASP A 312 15.81 -8.03 -15.21
C ASP A 312 15.59 -6.52 -15.41
N GLY A 313 16.37 -5.68 -14.74
CA GLY A 313 16.21 -4.21 -14.79
C GLY A 313 16.67 -3.59 -16.12
N GLY A 314 17.40 -4.34 -16.93
CA GLY A 314 17.87 -3.93 -18.26
C GLY A 314 16.81 -4.14 -19.34
N THR A 315 16.19 -5.31 -19.33
CA THR A 315 15.37 -5.89 -20.41
C THR A 315 13.90 -6.07 -20.04
N GLY A 316 13.58 -6.11 -18.74
CA GLY A 316 12.22 -6.34 -18.22
C GLY A 316 11.78 -7.80 -18.26
N VAL A 317 12.67 -8.73 -18.61
CA VAL A 317 12.39 -10.17 -18.61
C VAL A 317 12.13 -10.65 -17.19
N GLU A 318 11.06 -11.42 -17.00
CA GLU A 318 10.74 -12.06 -15.72
C GLU A 318 11.74 -13.20 -15.45
N LEU A 319 12.48 -13.09 -14.35
CA LEU A 319 13.54 -14.02 -13.94
C LEU A 319 13.08 -15.02 -12.89
N LEU A 320 12.20 -14.58 -11.98
CA LEU A 320 11.65 -15.41 -10.91
C LEU A 320 10.24 -14.94 -10.58
N ARG A 321 9.33 -15.91 -10.42
CA ARG A 321 8.02 -15.69 -9.79
C ARG A 321 8.17 -15.95 -8.29
N VAL A 322 8.01 -14.91 -7.47
CA VAL A 322 8.21 -14.95 -6.01
C VAL A 322 6.97 -15.50 -5.31
N THR A 323 5.78 -15.17 -5.82
CA THR A 323 4.50 -15.71 -5.31
C THR A 323 3.64 -16.26 -6.46
N ASP A 324 2.76 -17.20 -6.13
CA ASP A 324 1.76 -17.78 -7.04
C ASP A 324 0.42 -17.98 -6.30
N ASP A 325 0.03 -16.98 -5.51
CA ASP A 325 -1.14 -17.01 -4.64
C ASP A 325 -2.27 -16.09 -5.13
N GLY A 326 -1.98 -15.20 -6.08
CA GLY A 326 -2.94 -14.23 -6.62
C GLY A 326 -3.36 -13.14 -5.65
N ALA A 327 -2.73 -13.03 -4.48
CA ALA A 327 -3.12 -12.13 -3.40
C ALA A 327 -1.95 -11.29 -2.85
N SER A 328 -0.82 -11.22 -3.57
CA SER A 328 0.40 -10.53 -3.14
C SER A 328 0.77 -9.37 -4.09
N TRP A 329 1.17 -8.23 -3.55
CA TRP A 329 1.53 -7.03 -4.33
C TRP A 329 2.44 -6.05 -3.56
N ALA A 330 2.80 -4.94 -4.24
CA ALA A 330 3.61 -3.84 -3.69
C ALA A 330 4.92 -4.31 -3.02
N PRO A 331 5.81 -4.98 -3.77
CA PRO A 331 7.06 -5.45 -3.21
C PRO A 331 8.02 -4.31 -2.88
N THR A 332 8.89 -4.52 -1.91
CA THR A 332 10.12 -3.77 -1.66
C THR A 332 11.30 -4.72 -1.49
N TRP A 333 12.44 -4.35 -2.06
CA TRP A 333 13.62 -5.20 -2.10
C TRP A 333 14.45 -4.98 -0.83
N SER A 334 14.88 -6.06 -0.16
CA SER A 334 15.84 -5.96 0.94
C SER A 334 17.13 -5.28 0.48
N PRO A 335 17.56 -4.17 1.07
CA PRO A 335 18.83 -3.53 0.68
C PRO A 335 20.05 -4.47 0.74
N ALA A 336 19.99 -5.56 1.52
CA ALA A 336 21.02 -6.61 1.58
C ALA A 336 20.97 -7.60 0.40
N GLY A 337 19.88 -7.63 -0.37
CA GLY A 337 19.73 -8.46 -1.57
C GLY A 337 19.21 -9.88 -1.33
N ASP A 338 18.81 -10.19 -0.11
CA ASP A 338 18.48 -11.53 0.39
C ASP A 338 16.97 -11.81 0.55
N GLY A 339 16.11 -10.84 0.22
CA GLY A 339 14.68 -11.00 0.39
C GLY A 339 13.84 -9.92 -0.28
N ILE A 340 12.55 -10.21 -0.44
CA ILE A 340 11.53 -9.29 -0.93
C ILE A 340 10.40 -9.23 0.10
N ALA A 341 10.15 -8.05 0.68
CA ALA A 341 8.98 -7.82 1.50
C ALA A 341 7.80 -7.35 0.62
N PHE A 342 6.57 -7.74 0.94
CA PHE A 342 5.40 -7.42 0.13
C PHE A 342 4.11 -7.44 0.94
N LEU A 343 3.08 -6.77 0.43
CA LEU A 343 1.73 -6.81 0.99
C LEU A 343 1.01 -8.08 0.52
N HIS A 344 0.26 -8.71 1.42
CA HIS A 344 -0.54 -9.89 1.13
C HIS A 344 -1.94 -9.75 1.73
N LEU A 345 -2.96 -10.14 0.97
CA LEU A 345 -4.35 -10.14 1.40
C LEU A 345 -4.76 -11.53 1.91
N SER A 346 -4.90 -11.66 3.23
CA SER A 346 -5.48 -12.83 3.88
C SER A 346 -6.93 -12.55 4.28
N GLY A 347 -7.88 -13.05 3.50
CA GLY A 347 -9.30 -12.77 3.73
C GLY A 347 -9.65 -11.29 3.48
N GLN A 348 -9.83 -10.51 4.54
CA GLN A 348 -10.10 -9.07 4.47
C GLN A 348 -8.96 -8.21 5.05
N THR A 349 -7.88 -8.85 5.51
CA THR A 349 -6.78 -8.18 6.19
C THR A 349 -5.57 -8.15 5.27
N VAL A 350 -4.98 -6.97 5.13
CA VAL A 350 -3.69 -6.78 4.49
C VAL A 350 -2.60 -6.86 5.56
N ASP A 351 -1.64 -7.75 5.34
CA ASP A 351 -0.46 -7.92 6.17
C ASP A 351 0.82 -7.83 5.34
N LEU A 352 1.95 -7.64 6.01
CA LEU A 352 3.27 -7.64 5.40
C LEU A 352 3.89 -9.03 5.51
N LYS A 353 4.49 -9.53 4.44
CA LYS A 353 5.24 -10.78 4.39
C LYS A 353 6.64 -10.57 3.82
N LEU A 354 7.53 -11.51 4.06
CA LEU A 354 8.90 -11.55 3.53
C LEU A 354 9.17 -12.89 2.87
N ALA A 355 9.44 -12.87 1.56
CA ALA A 355 10.04 -14.01 0.86
C ALA A 355 11.56 -13.91 0.96
N ARG A 356 12.18 -14.89 1.64
CA ARG A 356 13.65 -15.01 1.67
C ARG A 356 14.13 -15.68 0.40
N LEU A 357 15.16 -15.11 -0.21
CA LEU A 357 15.78 -15.63 -1.42
C LEU A 357 16.95 -16.53 -1.06
N ASP A 358 17.13 -17.61 -1.82
CA ASP A 358 18.32 -18.46 -1.80
C ASP A 358 18.97 -18.48 -3.18
N GLY A 359 20.26 -18.83 -3.23
CA GLY A 359 21.08 -18.74 -4.44
C GLY A 359 21.58 -17.32 -4.74
N ALA A 360 22.17 -17.16 -5.92
CA ALA A 360 22.80 -15.91 -6.35
C ALA A 360 22.14 -15.38 -7.62
N ALA A 361 22.20 -14.05 -7.79
CA ALA A 361 21.71 -13.37 -8.98
C ALA A 361 22.33 -13.97 -10.27
N PRO A 362 21.54 -14.23 -11.34
CA PRO A 362 20.09 -14.05 -11.46
C PRO A 362 19.26 -15.30 -11.11
N ARG A 363 19.86 -16.36 -10.57
CA ARG A 363 19.24 -17.67 -10.32
C ARG A 363 18.87 -17.84 -8.85
N TRP A 364 17.93 -17.02 -8.39
CA TRP A 364 17.36 -17.18 -7.06
C TRP A 364 16.25 -18.22 -7.03
N THR A 365 15.99 -18.76 -5.85
CA THR A 365 14.74 -19.44 -5.50
C THR A 365 14.15 -18.80 -4.25
N VAL A 366 12.86 -19.00 -4.01
CA VAL A 366 12.24 -18.63 -2.73
C VAL A 366 12.52 -19.76 -1.73
N LYS A 367 13.29 -19.46 -0.69
CA LYS A 367 13.62 -20.41 0.37
C LYS A 367 12.42 -20.67 1.28
N GLU A 368 11.81 -19.59 1.72
CA GLU A 368 10.67 -19.57 2.63
C GLU A 368 9.97 -18.22 2.53
N THR A 369 8.71 -18.18 2.96
CA THR A 369 7.96 -16.94 3.16
C THR A 369 7.52 -16.88 4.62
N ILE A 370 7.82 -15.77 5.29
CA ILE A 370 7.45 -15.54 6.69
C ILE A 370 6.53 -14.32 6.80
N ASP A 371 5.68 -14.32 7.82
CA ASP A 371 4.84 -13.17 8.14
C ASP A 371 5.67 -12.13 8.89
N LEU A 372 5.53 -10.85 8.50
CA LEU A 372 6.14 -9.73 9.21
C LEU A 372 5.12 -8.99 10.06
N THR A 373 3.82 -9.09 9.75
CA THR A 373 2.74 -8.59 10.59
C THR A 373 1.62 -9.60 10.71
N GLU A 374 0.86 -9.52 11.81
CA GLU A 374 -0.33 -10.35 12.03
C GLU A 374 -1.58 -9.48 12.21
N VAL A 375 -2.62 -9.75 11.40
CA VAL A 375 -3.96 -9.16 11.51
C VAL A 375 -3.91 -7.63 11.61
N SER A 376 -2.95 -7.01 10.91
CA SER A 376 -2.60 -5.61 11.14
C SER A 376 -3.45 -4.65 10.32
N GLY A 377 -4.03 -5.10 9.20
CA GLY A 377 -4.91 -4.27 8.38
C GLY A 377 -4.16 -3.06 7.82
N LEU A 378 -3.01 -3.31 7.22
CA LEU A 378 -2.19 -2.28 6.59
C LEU A 378 -2.94 -1.61 5.43
N GLU A 379 -2.53 -0.40 5.06
CA GLU A 379 -3.18 0.31 3.95
C GLU A 379 -2.75 -0.26 2.59
N PRO A 380 -3.66 -0.86 1.79
CA PRO A 380 -3.32 -1.58 0.56
C PRO A 380 -2.72 -0.70 -0.54
N ALA A 381 -2.99 0.61 -0.50
CA ALA A 381 -2.53 1.58 -1.49
C ALA A 381 -1.17 2.22 -1.14
N SER A 382 -0.63 1.91 0.04
CA SER A 382 0.63 2.45 0.55
C SER A 382 1.73 1.39 0.42
N LYS A 383 2.55 1.49 -0.63
CA LYS A 383 3.71 0.62 -0.84
C LYS A 383 4.67 0.73 0.38
N PRO A 384 5.13 -0.38 0.97
CA PRO A 384 6.15 -0.35 2.01
C PRO A 384 7.52 -0.01 1.42
N ASP A 385 8.43 0.48 2.26
CA ASP A 385 9.80 0.78 1.86
C ASP A 385 10.80 0.28 2.92
N TRP A 386 11.98 -0.17 2.51
CA TRP A 386 12.91 -0.90 3.37
C TRP A 386 14.28 -0.22 3.39
N PHE A 387 14.74 0.10 4.59
CA PHE A 387 16.06 0.66 4.85
C PHE A 387 16.94 -0.29 5.68
N ILE A 388 18.22 -0.41 5.30
CA ILE A 388 19.29 -1.00 6.12
C ILE A 388 20.45 0.00 6.12
N PRO A 389 21.01 0.37 7.30
CA PRO A 389 22.18 1.24 7.39
C PRO A 389 23.36 0.75 6.55
N ALA A 390 24.06 1.68 5.90
CA ALA A 390 25.13 1.36 4.94
C ALA A 390 26.28 0.54 5.54
N ASP A 391 26.57 0.72 6.83
CA ASP A 391 27.57 -0.02 7.60
C ASP A 391 27.17 -1.47 7.92
N LYS A 392 25.89 -1.81 7.80
CA LYS A 392 25.35 -3.16 8.00
C LYS A 392 25.14 -3.93 6.70
N LEU A 393 25.35 -3.28 5.57
CA LEU A 393 25.07 -3.87 4.28
C LEU A 393 26.21 -4.77 3.78
N PRO A 394 25.90 -5.89 3.12
CA PRO A 394 26.91 -6.65 2.40
C PRO A 394 27.52 -5.83 1.25
N PRO A 395 28.72 -6.18 0.78
CA PRO A 395 29.29 -5.56 -0.42
C PRO A 395 28.36 -5.78 -1.62
N LEU A 396 28.29 -4.80 -2.52
CA LEU A 396 27.56 -4.97 -3.77
C LEU A 396 28.17 -6.14 -4.55
N PRO A 397 27.36 -6.96 -5.25
CA PRO A 397 27.91 -8.01 -6.07
C PRO A 397 28.76 -7.37 -7.18
N THR A 398 30.04 -7.73 -7.25
CA THR A 398 30.94 -7.26 -8.32
C THR A 398 30.31 -7.61 -9.67
N SER A 399 30.37 -6.70 -10.65
CA SER A 399 30.09 -7.08 -12.04
C SER A 399 30.97 -8.28 -12.38
N ALA A 400 30.38 -9.35 -12.92
CA ALA A 400 31.18 -10.42 -13.49
C ALA A 400 32.22 -9.76 -14.42
N PRO A 401 33.51 -10.12 -14.34
CA PRO A 401 34.49 -9.59 -15.27
C PRO A 401 33.96 -9.82 -16.68
N GLU A 402 34.02 -8.78 -17.53
CA GLU A 402 33.74 -8.94 -18.96
C GLU A 402 34.50 -10.18 -19.44
N PRO A 403 33.87 -11.09 -20.21
CA PRO A 403 34.61 -12.17 -20.83
C PRO A 403 35.75 -11.51 -21.60
N SER A 404 36.99 -11.80 -21.20
CA SER A 404 38.19 -11.28 -21.83
C SER A 404 38.04 -11.53 -23.31
N GLY A 405 37.88 -10.45 -24.07
CA GLY A 405 37.73 -10.52 -25.51
C GLY A 405 38.92 -11.28 -26.07
N THR A 406 38.70 -12.53 -26.47
CA THR A 406 39.60 -13.23 -27.36
C THR A 406 39.48 -12.51 -28.69
N GLY A 407 40.34 -11.50 -28.86
CA GLY A 407 40.55 -10.87 -30.16
C GLY A 407 40.81 -11.97 -31.20
N PRO A 408 40.31 -11.81 -32.43
CA PRO A 408 40.53 -12.81 -33.47
C PRO A 408 42.04 -13.04 -33.64
N PRO A 409 42.48 -14.27 -33.91
CA PRO A 409 43.90 -14.57 -34.05
C PRO A 409 44.50 -13.65 -35.12
N ARG A 410 45.56 -12.94 -34.72
CA ARG A 410 46.34 -12.06 -35.59
C ARG A 410 46.83 -12.87 -36.78
N ALA A 411 46.34 -12.54 -37.98
CA ALA A 411 46.83 -13.14 -39.21
C ALA A 411 48.34 -12.90 -39.35
N THR A 412 49.09 -13.98 -39.50
CA THR A 412 50.50 -13.96 -39.87
C THR A 412 50.66 -13.42 -41.29
N PRO A 413 51.66 -12.57 -41.57
CA PRO A 413 51.90 -12.08 -42.92
C PRO A 413 52.50 -13.19 -43.77
N SER A 414 51.82 -13.56 -44.86
CA SER A 414 52.32 -14.47 -45.88
C SER A 414 53.56 -13.87 -46.53
N GLY A 415 54.67 -14.62 -46.49
CA GLY A 415 55.93 -14.25 -47.11
C GLY A 415 55.81 -14.15 -48.63
N SER A 416 56.37 -13.07 -49.16
CA SER A 416 56.67 -12.88 -50.58
C SER A 416 57.71 -13.91 -51.03
N ILE A 417 57.36 -14.76 -51.99
CA ILE A 417 58.33 -15.47 -52.83
C ILE A 417 58.04 -15.04 -54.26
N ALA A 418 58.98 -14.32 -54.85
CA ALA A 418 59.12 -14.19 -56.29
C ALA A 418 60.55 -14.61 -56.64
N PRO A 419 60.77 -15.37 -57.72
CA PRO A 419 61.97 -15.23 -58.53
C PRO A 419 61.82 -14.09 -59.55
#